data_AF-A0A379B2D7-F1
#
_entry.id   AF-A0A379B2D7-F1
#
_cell.length_a   1.000
_cell.length_b   1.000
_cell.length_c   1.000
_cell.angle_alpha   90.00
_cell.angle_beta   90.00
_cell.angle_gamma   90.00
#
_symmetry.space_group_name_H-M   'P 1'
#
loop_
_entity.id
_entity.type
_entity.pdbx_description
1 polymer ?
#
loop_
_entity_poly.entity_id
_entity_poly.type
_entity_poly.pdbx_seq_one_letter_code
_entity_poly.pdbx_strand_id
1 'polypeptide(L)'
;MNEFSLAPIVVVLLVSVITVILCRKFNIPSMLGYLLVGFLAGPGMLSLIPKSHATDYLGEIGIVFLMFSIGLEFSLPKLRAMRRLVFGLGGLQVGVTMLSVMGILMLTGVPFNWAFAVSGALAMSSTAIVSRILSEKTELGQPHGQMAMGVLLMQDIAVVPLMILIPALAGGGDGNIWAALGLAFAKMLLTLGLLFFVGSKIMSRWFRMVANANRPNSL
;
A
#
# COMPACT_ATOMS: atom_id res chain seq x y z
N MET A 1 39.26 8.92 -14.50
CA MET A 1 38.82 7.61 -13.99
C MET A 1 38.14 7.88 -12.67
N ASN A 2 36.80 7.99 -12.66
CA ASN A 2 36.07 8.26 -11.43
C ASN A 2 35.97 6.96 -10.65
N GLU A 3 36.79 6.85 -9.61
CA GLU A 3 36.71 5.79 -8.60
C GLU A 3 35.26 5.70 -8.10
N PHE A 4 34.58 4.59 -8.36
CA PHE A 4 33.34 4.22 -7.67
C PHE A 4 33.69 3.99 -6.20
N SER A 5 33.80 5.07 -5.43
CA SER A 5 34.10 4.98 -4.02
C SER A 5 32.95 4.28 -3.30
N LEU A 6 33.21 3.08 -2.79
CA LEU A 6 32.27 2.29 -1.99
C LEU A 6 32.11 2.87 -0.57
N ALA A 7 32.99 3.80 -0.18
CA ALA A 7 33.01 4.40 1.15
C ALA A 7 31.65 4.98 1.60
N PRO A 8 30.88 5.72 0.77
CA PRO A 8 29.59 6.26 1.17
C PRO A 8 28.57 5.14 1.45
N ILE A 9 28.60 4.06 0.66
CA ILE A 9 27.72 2.90 0.85
C ILE A 9 28.04 2.20 2.17
N VAL A 10 29.33 2.00 2.46
CA VAL A 10 29.77 1.41 3.73
C VAL A 10 29.37 2.27 4.91
N VAL A 11 29.56 3.59 4.84
CA VAL A 11 29.15 4.53 5.90
C VAL A 11 27.63 4.47 6.12
N VAL A 12 26.83 4.47 5.05
CA VAL A 12 25.37 4.39 5.15
C VAL A 12 24.92 3.06 5.75
N LEU A 13 25.55 1.94 5.39
CA LEU A 13 25.29 0.64 6.01
C LEU A 13 25.65 0.64 7.50
N LEU A 14 26.78 1.22 7.87
CA LEU A 14 27.22 1.31 9.27
C LEU A 14 26.25 2.15 10.11
N VAL A 15 25.87 3.33 9.59
CA VAL A 15 24.86 4.21 10.22
C VAL A 15 23.50 3.51 10.31
N SER A 16 23.09 2.76 9.27
CA SER A 16 21.87 1.95 9.28
C SER A 16 21.89 0.92 10.40
N VAL A 17 22.96 0.14 10.53
CA VAL A 17 23.10 -0.89 11.58
C VAL A 17 23.04 -0.26 12.97
N ILE A 18 23.80 0.82 13.21
CA ILE A 18 23.79 1.51 14.51
C ILE A 18 22.40 2.03 14.85
N THR A 19 21.73 2.69 13.89
CA THR A 19 20.39 3.24 14.10
C THR A 19 19.38 2.15 14.39
N VAL A 20 19.44 1.02 13.67
CA VAL A 20 18.54 -0.12 13.90
C VAL A 20 18.77 -0.77 15.26
N ILE A 21 20.01 -0.90 15.70
CA ILE A 21 20.33 -1.39 17.05
C ILE A 21 19.73 -0.46 18.11
N LEU A 22 19.85 0.86 17.93
CA LEU A 22 19.20 1.84 18.79
C LEU A 22 17.67 1.70 18.78
N CYS A 23 17.06 1.63 17.61
CA CYS A 23 15.61 1.45 17.48
C CYS A 23 15.14 0.18 18.20
N ARG A 24 15.84 -0.95 18.02
CA ARG A 24 15.54 -2.19 18.74
C ARG A 24 15.67 -2.02 20.26
N LYS A 25 16.70 -1.32 20.74
CA LYS A 25 16.89 -1.04 22.17
C LYS A 25 15.73 -0.22 22.76
N PHE A 26 15.14 0.69 21.97
CA PHE A 26 13.99 1.49 22.37
C PHE A 26 12.63 0.86 22.03
N ASN A 27 12.58 -0.41 21.59
CA ASN A 27 11.37 -1.11 21.12
C ASN A 27 10.63 -0.40 19.96
N ILE A 28 11.36 0.38 19.15
CA ILE A 28 10.86 1.04 17.94
C ILE A 28 10.97 0.06 16.76
N PRO A 29 9.94 -0.06 15.89
CA PRO A 29 10.03 -0.90 14.70
C PRO A 29 11.23 -0.55 13.80
N SER A 30 11.94 -1.57 13.33
CA SER A 30 13.22 -1.36 12.64
C SER A 30 13.07 -0.64 11.29
N MET A 31 11.91 -0.78 10.65
CA MET A 31 11.51 -0.01 9.45
C MET A 31 11.60 1.51 9.63
N LEU A 32 11.22 2.04 10.80
CA LEU A 32 11.35 3.48 11.07
C LEU A 32 12.81 3.90 11.13
N GLY A 33 13.69 3.04 11.68
CA GLY A 33 15.13 3.24 11.67
C GLY A 33 15.70 3.32 10.26
N TYR A 34 15.33 2.39 9.38
CA TYR A 34 15.75 2.41 7.97
C TYR A 34 15.25 3.67 7.23
N LEU A 35 13.99 4.09 7.46
CA LEU A 35 13.44 5.32 6.90
C LEU A 35 14.16 6.57 7.39
N LEU A 36 14.47 6.64 8.69
CA LEU A 36 15.22 7.75 9.27
C LEU A 36 16.63 7.84 8.69
N VAL A 37 17.33 6.71 8.56
CA VAL A 37 18.66 6.72 7.95
C VAL A 37 18.58 7.11 6.48
N GLY A 38 17.61 6.61 5.72
CA GLY A 38 17.38 7.04 4.33
C GLY A 38 17.10 8.54 4.21
N PHE A 39 16.28 9.09 5.11
CA PHE A 39 15.97 10.52 5.16
C PHE A 39 17.21 11.36 5.49
N LEU A 40 18.01 10.96 6.47
CA LEU A 40 19.23 11.67 6.89
C LEU A 40 20.37 11.53 5.88
N ALA A 41 20.59 10.33 5.36
CA ALA A 41 21.65 10.04 4.38
C ALA A 41 21.30 10.53 2.96
N GLY A 42 20.03 10.85 2.72
CA GLY A 42 19.54 11.34 1.45
C GLY A 42 20.16 12.70 1.03
N PRO A 43 19.98 13.06 -0.24
CA PRO A 43 20.55 14.28 -0.85
C PRO A 43 20.07 15.58 -0.19
N GLY A 44 18.94 15.54 0.54
CA GLY A 44 18.37 16.72 1.20
C GLY A 44 18.97 17.06 2.57
N MET A 45 19.72 16.14 3.19
CA MET A 45 20.27 16.33 4.55
C MET A 45 21.80 16.22 4.54
N LEU A 46 22.37 15.01 4.62
CA LEU A 46 23.82 14.81 4.64
C LEU A 46 24.43 14.61 3.24
N SER A 47 23.60 14.38 2.21
CA SER A 47 24.03 14.12 0.82
C SER A 47 25.12 13.04 0.68
N LEU A 48 25.09 12.05 1.58
CA LEU A 48 26.02 10.91 1.58
C LEU A 48 25.73 9.97 0.41
N ILE A 49 24.47 9.86 0.00
CA ILE A 49 24.05 9.04 -1.13
C ILE A 49 23.93 9.95 -2.35
N PRO A 50 24.77 9.77 -3.39
CA PRO A 50 24.63 10.53 -4.61
C PRO A 50 23.28 10.22 -5.28
N LYS A 51 22.59 11.27 -5.72
CA LYS A 51 21.40 11.16 -6.56
C LYS A 51 21.83 10.56 -7.90
N SER A 52 21.57 9.27 -8.07
CA SER A 52 21.89 8.53 -9.29
C SER A 52 20.72 7.62 -9.65
N HIS A 53 20.52 7.40 -10.95
CA HIS A 53 19.54 6.43 -11.42
C HIS A 53 19.74 5.05 -10.79
N ALA A 54 20.99 4.64 -10.53
CA ALA A 54 21.30 3.36 -9.90
C ALA A 54 20.76 3.26 -8.46
N THR A 55 20.79 4.35 -7.69
CA THR A 55 20.24 4.41 -6.32
C THR A 55 18.72 4.25 -6.35
N ASP A 56 18.03 4.91 -7.27
CA ASP A 56 16.58 4.82 -7.41
C ASP A 56 16.14 3.40 -7.79
N TYR A 57 16.83 2.79 -8.76
CA TYR A 57 16.59 1.40 -9.16
C TYR A 57 16.83 0.40 -8.02
N LEU A 58 17.90 0.57 -7.23
CA LEU A 58 18.14 -0.28 -6.07
C LEU A 58 17.03 -0.17 -5.01
N GLY A 59 16.53 1.05 -4.78
CA GLY A 59 15.40 1.29 -3.87
C GLY A 59 14.11 0.62 -4.36
N GLU A 60 13.80 0.74 -5.65
CA GLU A 60 12.62 0.10 -6.26
C GLU A 60 12.69 -1.43 -6.15
N ILE A 61 13.85 -2.02 -6.48
CA ILE A 61 14.08 -3.47 -6.34
C ILE A 61 13.91 -3.91 -4.88
N GLY A 62 14.42 -3.13 -3.92
CA GLY A 62 14.25 -3.40 -2.49
C GLY A 62 12.76 -3.42 -2.07
N ILE A 63 11.97 -2.47 -2.56
CA ILE A 63 10.53 -2.41 -2.30
C ILE A 63 9.81 -3.61 -2.94
N VAL A 64 10.17 -3.99 -4.17
CA VAL A 64 9.59 -5.17 -4.85
C VAL A 64 9.87 -6.45 -4.07
N PHE A 65 11.12 -6.67 -3.63
CA PHE A 65 11.47 -7.83 -2.79
C PHE A 65 10.76 -7.81 -1.44
N LEU A 66 10.60 -6.64 -0.81
CA LEU A 66 9.85 -6.50 0.43
C LEU A 66 8.38 -6.89 0.24
N MET A 67 7.71 -6.34 -0.80
CA MET A 67 6.32 -6.65 -1.12
C MET A 67 6.13 -8.13 -1.49
N PHE A 68 7.09 -8.71 -2.21
CA PHE A 68 7.08 -10.13 -2.55
C PHE A 68 7.25 -11.01 -1.30
N SER A 69 8.22 -10.71 -0.44
CA SER A 69 8.46 -11.45 0.80
C SER A 69 7.23 -11.42 1.72
N ILE A 70 6.57 -10.27 1.86
CA ILE A 70 5.32 -10.13 2.61
C ILE A 70 4.20 -10.94 1.94
N GLY A 71 4.15 -10.95 0.60
CA GLY A 71 3.22 -11.76 -0.17
C GLY A 71 3.37 -13.27 0.07
N LEU A 72 4.61 -13.78 0.20
CA LEU A 72 4.87 -15.19 0.51
C LEU A 72 4.43 -15.61 1.92
N GLU A 73 4.45 -14.68 2.88
CA GLU A 73 3.98 -14.91 4.24
C GLU A 73 2.44 -14.98 4.31
N PHE A 74 1.75 -14.47 3.28
CA PHE A 74 0.29 -14.38 3.21
C PHE A 74 -0.31 -15.51 2.37
N SER A 75 -1.13 -16.37 2.99
CA SER A 75 -1.78 -17.47 2.28
C SER A 75 -3.20 -17.09 1.80
N LEU A 76 -3.52 -17.43 0.55
CA LEU A 76 -4.86 -17.27 -0.06
C LEU A 76 -6.02 -17.85 0.79
N PRO A 77 -5.88 -19.02 1.46
CA PRO A 77 -6.91 -19.53 2.36
C PRO A 77 -7.19 -18.61 3.54
N LYS A 78 -6.14 -18.00 4.12
CA LYS A 78 -6.26 -17.06 5.24
C LYS A 78 -6.99 -15.79 4.82
N LEU A 79 -6.70 -15.28 3.62
CA LEU A 79 -7.43 -14.16 3.03
C LEU A 79 -8.94 -14.44 2.90
N ARG A 80 -9.32 -15.63 2.41
CA ARG A 80 -10.73 -16.03 2.29
C ARG A 80 -11.43 -16.14 3.63
N ALA A 81 -10.75 -16.66 4.65
CA ALA A 81 -11.29 -16.74 6.01
C ALA A 81 -11.57 -15.34 6.59
N MET A 82 -10.74 -14.36 6.21
CA MET A 82 -10.82 -12.97 6.70
C MET A 82 -11.86 -12.10 5.96
N ARG A 83 -12.64 -12.62 5.00
CA ARG A 83 -13.60 -11.83 4.21
C ARG A 83 -14.54 -10.97 5.04
N ARG A 84 -14.99 -11.46 6.21
CA ARG A 84 -15.87 -10.71 7.12
C ARG A 84 -15.14 -9.55 7.79
N LEU A 85 -13.85 -9.70 8.10
CA LEU A 85 -13.03 -8.62 8.64
C LEU A 85 -12.77 -7.56 7.58
N VAL A 86 -12.50 -7.96 6.33
CA VAL A 86 -12.27 -7.02 5.22
C VAL A 86 -13.52 -6.18 4.93
N PHE A 87 -14.63 -6.82 4.58
CA PHE A 87 -15.85 -6.10 4.18
C PHE A 87 -16.66 -5.56 5.36
N GLY A 88 -16.54 -6.14 6.55
CA GLY A 88 -17.21 -5.68 7.75
C GLY A 88 -16.40 -4.61 8.47
N LEU A 89 -15.36 -5.03 9.21
CA LEU A 89 -14.54 -4.11 10.02
C LEU A 89 -13.78 -3.10 9.18
N GLY A 90 -13.11 -3.55 8.10
CA GLY A 90 -12.37 -2.68 7.19
C GLY A 90 -13.27 -1.68 6.50
N GLY A 91 -14.40 -2.13 5.97
CA GLY A 91 -15.38 -1.25 5.33
C GLY A 91 -15.92 -0.19 6.29
N LEU A 92 -16.23 -0.61 7.52
CA LEU A 92 -16.68 0.30 8.57
C LEU A 92 -15.59 1.30 8.96
N GLN A 93 -14.34 0.86 9.13
CA GLN A 93 -13.22 1.75 9.46
C GLN A 93 -13.02 2.81 8.38
N VAL A 94 -12.96 2.42 7.11
CA VAL A 94 -12.77 3.35 5.98
C VAL A 94 -13.95 4.31 5.87
N GLY A 95 -15.19 3.80 5.96
CA GLY A 95 -16.39 4.61 5.88
C GLY A 95 -16.49 5.62 7.04
N VAL A 96 -16.29 5.17 8.28
CA VAL A 96 -16.36 6.04 9.46
C VAL A 96 -15.28 7.11 9.43
N THR A 97 -14.04 6.76 9.06
CA THR A 97 -12.95 7.75 8.97
C THR A 97 -13.21 8.77 7.86
N MET A 98 -13.60 8.33 6.66
CA MET A 98 -13.97 9.24 5.57
C MET A 98 -15.12 10.17 5.96
N LEU A 99 -16.20 9.64 6.54
CA LEU A 99 -17.36 10.45 6.94
C LEU A 99 -17.01 11.43 8.04
N SER A 100 -16.22 11.01 9.04
CA SER A 100 -15.83 11.88 10.16
C SER A 100 -14.94 13.02 9.68
N VAL A 101 -13.90 12.72 8.89
CA VAL A 101 -12.98 13.74 8.35
C VAL A 101 -13.70 14.67 7.39
N MET A 102 -14.53 14.12 6.49
CA MET A 102 -15.32 14.92 5.55
C MET A 102 -16.30 15.83 6.30
N GLY A 103 -17.00 15.32 7.31
CA GLY A 103 -17.91 16.11 8.15
C GLY A 103 -17.21 17.29 8.83
N ILE A 104 -16.03 17.06 9.41
CA ILE A 104 -15.21 18.13 10.01
C ILE A 104 -14.82 19.18 8.97
N LEU A 105 -14.38 18.77 7.77
CA LEU A 105 -13.99 19.69 6.69
C LEU A 105 -15.17 20.49 6.12
N MET A 106 -16.35 19.89 6.05
CA MET A 106 -17.55 20.61 5.59
C MET A 106 -17.97 21.68 6.60
N LEU A 107 -17.77 21.46 7.90
CA LEU A 107 -18.03 22.48 8.94
C LEU A 107 -17.08 23.69 8.84
N THR A 108 -15.88 23.52 8.29
CA THR A 108 -14.94 24.63 8.07
C THR A 108 -15.18 25.36 6.74
N GLY A 109 -16.21 24.98 5.97
CA GLY A 109 -16.58 25.62 4.71
C GLY A 109 -15.79 25.12 3.49
N VAL A 110 -15.06 24.01 3.61
CA VAL A 110 -14.36 23.40 2.47
C VAL A 110 -15.39 22.82 1.50
N PRO A 111 -15.27 23.06 0.18
CA PRO A 111 -16.20 22.51 -0.81
C PRO A 111 -16.16 20.98 -0.84
N PHE A 112 -17.29 20.36 -1.19
CA PHE A 112 -17.50 18.90 -1.12
C PHE A 112 -16.45 18.08 -1.86
N ASN A 113 -16.03 18.52 -3.05
CA ASN A 113 -15.01 17.84 -3.86
C ASN A 113 -13.67 17.74 -3.12
N TRP A 114 -13.22 18.83 -2.50
CA TRP A 114 -12.00 18.87 -1.71
C TRP A 114 -12.15 18.09 -0.41
N ALA A 115 -13.28 18.23 0.29
CA ALA A 115 -13.56 17.49 1.52
C ALA A 115 -13.55 15.96 1.29
N PHE A 116 -14.14 15.50 0.18
CA PHE A 116 -14.15 14.09 -0.22
C PHE A 116 -12.74 13.58 -0.60
N ALA A 117 -11.98 14.35 -1.38
CA ALA A 117 -10.64 13.96 -1.78
C ALA A 117 -9.68 13.86 -0.57
N VAL A 118 -9.73 14.85 0.33
CA VAL A 118 -8.89 14.88 1.53
C VAL A 118 -9.31 13.80 2.52
N SER A 119 -10.61 13.56 2.71
CA SER A 119 -11.07 12.49 3.60
C SER A 119 -10.70 11.10 3.07
N GLY A 120 -10.80 10.88 1.75
CA GLY A 120 -10.33 9.66 1.10
C GLY A 120 -8.84 9.43 1.28
N ALA A 121 -8.02 10.48 1.13
CA ALA A 121 -6.57 10.39 1.36
C ALA A 121 -6.23 10.10 2.83
N LEU A 122 -6.91 10.76 3.77
CA LEU A 122 -6.67 10.59 5.21
C LEU A 122 -7.20 9.27 5.79
N ALA A 123 -8.15 8.62 5.11
CA ALA A 123 -8.66 7.31 5.52
C ALA A 123 -7.67 6.15 5.25
N MET A 124 -6.65 6.38 4.41
CA MET A 124 -5.72 5.33 3.97
C MET A 124 -4.53 5.17 4.91
N SER A 125 -4.09 3.92 5.08
CA SER A 125 -2.88 3.55 5.80
C SER A 125 -1.82 2.98 4.85
N SER A 126 -0.58 2.89 5.33
CA SER A 126 0.51 2.27 4.58
C SER A 126 0.56 0.77 4.85
N THR A 127 0.05 -0.03 3.90
CA THR A 127 0.03 -1.49 3.99
C THR A 127 1.43 -2.09 4.18
N ALA A 128 2.42 -1.59 3.43
CA ALA A 128 3.81 -2.05 3.51
C ALA A 128 4.41 -1.89 4.92
N ILE A 129 4.20 -0.75 5.55
CA ILE A 129 4.77 -0.45 6.86
C ILE A 129 4.06 -1.26 7.94
N VAL A 130 2.72 -1.23 7.98
CA VAL A 130 1.96 -1.91 9.04
C VAL A 130 2.12 -3.43 8.97
N SER A 131 2.06 -4.02 7.77
CA SER A 131 2.29 -5.46 7.59
C SER A 131 3.69 -5.87 8.01
N ARG A 132 4.71 -5.06 7.71
CA ARG A 132 6.08 -5.32 8.12
C ARG A 132 6.27 -5.24 9.64
N ILE A 133 5.66 -4.27 10.31
CA ILE A 133 5.68 -4.17 11.78
C ILE A 133 5.05 -5.41 12.42
N LEU A 134 3.89 -5.85 11.91
CA LEU A 134 3.20 -7.05 12.39
C LEU A 134 4.03 -8.33 12.14
N SER A 135 4.70 -8.42 10.99
CA SER A 135 5.60 -9.54 10.65
C SER A 135 6.83 -9.57 11.59
N GLU A 136 7.48 -8.41 11.80
CA GLU A 136 8.64 -8.29 12.71
C GLU A 136 8.32 -8.69 14.14
N LYS A 137 7.08 -8.44 14.59
CA LYS A 137 6.59 -8.86 15.91
C LYS A 137 6.00 -10.27 15.96
N THR A 138 5.96 -11.00 14.84
CA THR A 138 5.28 -12.30 14.73
C THR A 138 3.78 -12.23 15.10
N GLU A 139 3.16 -11.06 14.87
CA GLU A 139 1.78 -10.75 15.26
C GLU A 139 0.76 -10.94 14.13
N LEU A 140 1.20 -11.24 12.90
CA LEU A 140 0.32 -11.49 11.74
C LEU A 140 -0.68 -12.64 11.95
N GLY A 141 -0.37 -13.59 12.83
CA GLY A 141 -1.26 -14.68 13.21
C GLY A 141 -2.35 -14.28 14.20
N GLN A 142 -2.11 -13.23 14.99
CA GLN A 142 -2.94 -12.86 16.13
C GLN A 142 -4.26 -12.20 15.71
N PRO A 143 -5.31 -12.24 16.55
CA PRO A 143 -6.61 -11.64 16.22
C PRO A 143 -6.51 -10.16 15.82
N HIS A 144 -5.75 -9.35 16.56
CA HIS A 144 -5.56 -7.93 16.22
C HIS A 144 -4.77 -7.74 14.92
N GLY A 145 -3.80 -8.61 14.63
CA GLY A 145 -3.04 -8.58 13.38
C GLY A 145 -3.93 -8.91 12.19
N GLN A 146 -4.83 -9.90 12.33
CA GLN A 146 -5.83 -10.21 11.31
C GLN A 146 -6.83 -9.05 11.13
N MET A 147 -7.27 -8.40 12.21
CA MET A 147 -8.12 -7.21 12.11
C MET A 147 -7.43 -6.07 11.34
N ALA A 148 -6.17 -5.76 11.70
CA ALA A 148 -5.39 -4.73 11.03
C ALA A 148 -5.19 -5.05 9.54
N MET A 149 -4.79 -6.28 9.21
CA MET A 149 -4.65 -6.72 7.82
C MET A 149 -5.98 -6.66 7.06
N GLY A 150 -7.10 -6.99 7.71
CA GLY A 150 -8.43 -6.87 7.11
C GLY A 150 -8.79 -5.43 6.73
N VAL A 151 -8.44 -4.47 7.59
CA VAL A 151 -8.59 -3.04 7.30
C VAL A 151 -7.70 -2.60 6.13
N LEU A 152 -6.41 -2.96 6.16
CA LEU A 152 -5.45 -2.62 5.10
C LEU A 152 -5.89 -3.14 3.72
N LEU A 153 -6.37 -4.39 3.67
CA LEU A 153 -6.86 -4.99 2.42
C LEU A 153 -8.10 -4.27 1.89
N MET A 154 -8.99 -3.82 2.78
CA MET A 154 -10.15 -3.03 2.36
C MET A 154 -9.70 -1.67 1.82
N GLN A 155 -8.71 -1.04 2.44
CA GLN A 155 -8.12 0.21 1.97
C GLN A 155 -7.50 0.05 0.58
N ASP A 156 -6.67 -0.97 0.36
CA ASP A 156 -6.08 -1.26 -0.95
C ASP A 156 -7.16 -1.44 -2.04
N ILE A 157 -8.27 -2.11 -1.72
CA ILE A 157 -9.42 -2.26 -2.64
C ILE A 157 -10.14 -0.93 -2.88
N ALA A 158 -10.31 -0.10 -1.83
CA ALA A 158 -11.03 1.16 -1.89
C ALA A 158 -10.27 2.28 -2.63
N VAL A 159 -8.93 2.21 -2.69
CA VAL A 159 -8.08 3.18 -3.40
C VAL A 159 -8.43 3.28 -4.89
N VAL A 160 -8.69 2.15 -5.56
CA VAL A 160 -9.01 2.14 -7.01
C VAL A 160 -10.29 2.93 -7.32
N PRO A 161 -11.45 2.66 -6.67
CA PRO A 161 -12.63 3.51 -6.74
C PRO A 161 -12.35 4.99 -6.47
N LEU A 162 -11.61 5.30 -5.41
CA LEU A 162 -11.30 6.68 -5.02
C LEU A 162 -10.50 7.41 -6.09
N MET A 163 -9.49 6.76 -6.67
CA MET A 163 -8.69 7.30 -7.77
C MET A 163 -9.51 7.60 -9.03
N ILE A 164 -10.62 6.89 -9.26
CA ILE A 164 -11.53 7.17 -10.38
C ILE A 164 -12.49 8.32 -10.02
N LEU A 165 -13.02 8.33 -8.79
CA LEU A 165 -14.03 9.30 -8.36
C LEU A 165 -13.45 10.71 -8.12
N ILE A 166 -12.26 10.82 -7.52
CA ILE A 166 -11.63 12.12 -7.20
C ILE A 166 -11.47 13.03 -8.43
N PRO A 167 -10.82 12.59 -9.53
CA PRO A 167 -10.68 13.44 -10.72
C PRO A 167 -12.03 13.71 -11.41
N ALA A 168 -12.99 12.78 -11.33
CA ALA A 168 -14.33 13.01 -11.87
C ALA A 168 -15.11 14.09 -11.09
N LEU A 169 -14.93 14.16 -9.76
CA LEU A 169 -15.47 15.20 -8.90
C LEU A 169 -14.74 16.54 -9.09
N ALA A 170 -13.46 16.52 -9.45
CA ALA A 170 -12.67 17.72 -9.72
C ALA A 170 -12.96 18.34 -11.11
N GLY A 171 -13.31 17.52 -12.10
CA GLY A 171 -13.55 17.95 -13.49
C GLY A 171 -14.95 18.50 -13.80
N GLY A 172 -15.84 18.61 -12.81
CA GLY A 172 -17.21 19.08 -12.99
C GLY A 172 -17.34 20.61 -13.05
N GLY A 173 -16.92 21.23 -14.16
CA GLY A 173 -17.26 22.62 -14.50
C GLY A 173 -18.62 22.70 -15.20
N ASP A 174 -19.49 23.62 -14.76
CA ASP A 174 -20.77 24.10 -15.32
C ASP A 174 -21.85 23.07 -15.77
N GLY A 175 -21.59 21.76 -15.66
CA GLY A 175 -22.54 20.70 -16.00
C GLY A 175 -23.32 20.14 -14.81
N ASN A 176 -24.40 19.41 -15.11
CA ASN A 176 -25.21 18.71 -14.11
C ASN A 176 -24.35 17.67 -13.35
N ILE A 177 -24.07 17.94 -12.07
CA ILE A 177 -23.24 17.11 -11.18
C ILE A 177 -23.74 15.66 -11.16
N TRP A 178 -25.06 15.45 -11.24
CA TRP A 178 -25.65 14.11 -11.30
C TRP A 178 -25.24 13.32 -12.54
N ALA A 179 -25.10 13.97 -13.69
CA ALA A 179 -24.65 13.33 -14.92
C ALA A 179 -23.16 12.99 -14.85
N ALA A 180 -22.34 13.89 -14.30
CA ALA A 180 -20.91 13.62 -14.07
C ALA A 180 -20.71 12.43 -13.11
N LEU A 181 -21.48 12.39 -12.02
CA LEU A 181 -21.44 11.30 -11.05
C LEU A 181 -21.89 9.97 -11.65
N GLY A 182 -22.97 9.97 -12.44
CA GLY A 182 -23.46 8.78 -13.14
C GLY A 182 -22.44 8.23 -14.12
N LEU A 183 -21.76 9.10 -14.89
CA LEU A 183 -20.73 8.70 -15.84
C LEU A 183 -19.47 8.19 -15.13
N ALA A 184 -19.09 8.80 -14.01
CA ALA A 184 -18.00 8.33 -13.15
C ALA A 184 -18.30 6.95 -12.57
N PHE A 185 -19.54 6.73 -12.10
CA PHE A 185 -19.97 5.44 -11.56
C PHE A 185 -20.01 4.36 -12.64
N ALA A 186 -20.48 4.69 -13.84
CA ALA A 186 -20.45 3.79 -14.99
C ALA A 186 -19.00 3.41 -15.39
N LYS A 187 -18.09 4.40 -15.47
CA LYS A 187 -16.66 4.15 -15.71
C LYS A 187 -16.07 3.25 -14.62
N MET A 188 -16.35 3.54 -13.35
CA MET A 188 -15.89 2.74 -12.22
C MET A 188 -16.36 1.28 -12.33
N LEU A 189 -17.66 1.05 -12.55
CA LEU A 189 -18.21 -0.30 -12.72
C LEU A 189 -17.58 -1.04 -13.90
N LEU A 190 -17.38 -0.35 -15.04
CA LEU A 190 -16.77 -0.92 -16.23
C LEU A 190 -15.31 -1.30 -15.95
N THR A 191 -14.52 -0.39 -15.37
CA THR A 191 -13.10 -0.64 -15.06
C THR A 191 -12.93 -1.75 -14.03
N LEU A 192 -13.69 -1.74 -12.93
CA LEU A 192 -13.64 -2.82 -11.93
C LEU A 192 -14.13 -4.16 -12.52
N GLY A 193 -15.20 -4.14 -13.31
CA GLY A 193 -15.73 -5.33 -13.97
C GLY A 193 -14.72 -5.95 -14.92
N LEU A 194 -14.07 -5.12 -15.75
CA LEU A 194 -13.00 -5.55 -16.64
C LEU A 194 -11.81 -6.12 -15.86
N LEU A 195 -11.36 -5.42 -14.81
CA LEU A 195 -10.25 -5.86 -13.96
C LEU A 195 -10.54 -7.22 -13.31
N PHE A 196 -11.74 -7.40 -12.76
CA PHE A 196 -12.11 -8.64 -12.09
C PHE A 196 -12.26 -9.79 -13.10
N PHE A 197 -12.87 -9.53 -14.26
CA PHE A 197 -13.04 -10.54 -15.31
C PHE A 197 -11.70 -11.00 -15.89
N VAL A 198 -10.84 -10.05 -16.26
CA VAL A 198 -9.51 -10.32 -16.81
C VAL A 198 -8.62 -10.96 -15.75
N GLY A 199 -8.57 -10.38 -14.54
CA GLY A 199 -7.78 -10.89 -13.42
C GLY A 199 -8.15 -12.31 -13.05
N SER A 200 -9.45 -12.58 -12.82
CA SER A 200 -9.93 -13.94 -12.52
C SER A 200 -9.59 -14.94 -13.63
N LYS A 201 -9.80 -14.57 -14.89
CA LYS A 201 -9.59 -15.46 -16.04
C LYS A 201 -8.11 -15.75 -16.30
N ILE A 202 -7.24 -14.75 -16.19
CA ILE A 202 -5.79 -14.90 -16.37
C ILE A 202 -5.20 -15.67 -15.20
N MET A 203 -5.50 -15.27 -13.96
CA MET A 203 -4.97 -15.91 -12.76
C MET A 203 -5.41 -17.37 -12.68
N SER A 204 -6.68 -17.68 -13.00
CA SER A 204 -7.19 -19.04 -13.04
C SER A 204 -6.55 -19.91 -14.13
N ARG A 205 -6.15 -19.32 -15.26
CA ARG A 205 -5.42 -20.03 -16.33
C ARG A 205 -3.98 -20.30 -15.93
N TRP A 206 -3.30 -19.31 -15.36
CA TRP A 206 -1.93 -19.46 -14.87
C TRP A 206 -1.82 -20.49 -13.76
N PHE A 207 -2.70 -20.43 -12.75
CA PHE A 207 -2.75 -21.44 -11.70
C PHE A 207 -3.04 -22.84 -12.25
N ARG A 208 -3.88 -22.99 -13.28
CA ARG A 208 -4.10 -24.29 -13.94
C ARG A 208 -2.90 -24.77 -14.75
N MET A 209 -2.16 -23.90 -15.43
CA MET A 209 -0.94 -24.28 -16.15
C MET A 209 0.14 -24.77 -15.18
N VAL A 210 0.38 -24.04 -14.08
CA VAL A 210 1.36 -24.43 -13.06
C VAL A 210 0.93 -25.69 -12.32
N ALA A 211 -0.36 -25.84 -11.99
CA ALA A 211 -0.88 -27.06 -11.37
C ALA A 211 -0.80 -28.28 -12.30
N ASN A 212 -0.94 -28.10 -13.61
CA ASN A 212 -0.79 -29.19 -14.59
C ASN A 212 0.68 -29.52 -14.87
N ALA A 213 1.61 -28.56 -14.74
CA ALA A 213 3.05 -28.81 -14.88
C ALA A 213 3.63 -29.68 -13.75
N ASN A 214 2.93 -29.81 -12.62
CA ASN A 214 3.35 -30.59 -11.46
C ASN A 214 2.62 -31.95 -11.33
N ARG A 215 2.01 -32.44 -12.43
CA ARG A 215 1.58 -33.85 -12.52
C ARG A 215 2.77 -34.66 -13.06
N PRO A 216 3.55 -35.37 -12.22
CA PRO A 216 4.45 -36.38 -12.75
C PRO A 216 3.61 -37.38 -13.54
N ASN A 217 3.98 -37.58 -14.80
CA ASN A 217 3.36 -38.54 -15.70
C ASN A 217 3.32 -39.92 -15.04
N SER A 218 2.18 -40.31 -14.49
CA SER A 218 1.90 -41.70 -14.15
C SER A 218 1.27 -42.36 -15.38
N LEU A 219 2.13 -43.09 -16.09
CA LEU A 219 1.87 -44.25 -16.97
C LEU A 219 0.82 -44.06 -18.09
#